data_AF-A0A6A6IMR5-F1
#
_entry.id   AF-A0A6A6IMR5-F1
#
_cell.length_a   1.000
_cell.length_b   1.000
_cell.length_c   1.000
_cell.angle_alpha   90.00
_cell.angle_beta   90.00
_cell.angle_gamma   90.00
#
_symmetry.space_group_name_H-M   'P 1'
#
loop_
_entity.id
_entity.type
_entity.pdbx_description
1 polymer ?
#
loop_
_entity_poly.entity_id
_entity_poly.type
_entity_poly.pdbx_seq_one_letter_code
_entity_poly.pdbx_strand_id
1 'polypeptide(L)'
;MIRDFETWNNVLGEASQLEELRGLRVGIEAAEYLKNRILNHPRAKEPLVPALGGLHLAFRPHIEEDLNKFASYQIQPFFVFSGLDLAQQDDPFRQRQEGAAAIAAAWSLYDSHDAEQSVVRFGESCQNPDSFCCCYELTLISLCHAG
;
A
#
# COMPACT_ATOMS: atom_id res chain seq x y z
N MET A 1 -16.05 -8.25 2.14
CA MET A 1 -16.09 -7.52 0.85
C MET A 1 -17.48 -7.67 0.24
N ILE A 2 -18.10 -6.55 -0.15
CA ILE A 2 -19.39 -6.58 -0.87
C ILE A 2 -19.08 -7.00 -2.32
N ARG A 3 -19.72 -8.08 -2.79
CA ARG A 3 -19.50 -8.59 -4.15
C ARG A 3 -19.97 -7.56 -5.18
N ASP A 4 -19.22 -7.42 -6.27
CA ASP A 4 -19.51 -6.53 -7.41
C ASP A 4 -19.67 -5.04 -7.05
N PHE A 5 -19.16 -4.62 -5.88
CA PHE A 5 -19.28 -3.26 -5.40
C PHE A 5 -18.68 -2.25 -6.37
N GLU A 6 -17.51 -2.54 -6.95
CA GLU A 6 -16.88 -1.64 -7.92
C GLU A 6 -17.73 -1.48 -9.19
N THR A 7 -18.26 -2.59 -9.72
CA THR A 7 -19.12 -2.56 -10.91
C THR A 7 -20.39 -1.75 -10.67
N TRP A 8 -21.01 -1.92 -9.49
CA TRP A 8 -22.17 -1.12 -9.10
C TRP A 8 -21.81 0.35 -8.87
N ASN A 9 -20.71 0.63 -8.18
CA ASN A 9 -20.26 1.98 -7.87
C ASN A 9 -19.91 2.77 -9.13
N ASN A 10 -19.38 2.12 -10.17
CA ASN A 10 -19.08 2.77 -11.45
C ASN A 10 -20.31 3.32 -12.18
N VAL A 11 -21.52 2.88 -11.82
CA VAL A 11 -22.78 3.42 -12.37
C VAL A 11 -23.20 4.71 -11.67
N LEU A 12 -22.74 4.94 -10.44
CA LEU A 12 -23.14 6.07 -9.59
C LEU A 12 -22.01 7.07 -9.35
N GLY A 13 -20.76 6.63 -9.47
CA GLY A 13 -19.58 7.42 -9.19
C GLY A 13 -19.26 8.38 -10.34
N GLU A 14 -18.84 9.59 -9.95
CA GLU A 14 -18.32 10.58 -10.87
C GLU A 14 -16.87 10.88 -10.48
N ALA A 15 -15.98 10.90 -11.48
CA ALA A 15 -14.61 11.35 -11.27
C ALA A 15 -14.58 12.88 -11.31
N SER A 16 -14.00 13.48 -10.28
CA SER A 16 -13.85 14.93 -10.21
C SER A 16 -12.42 15.37 -9.92
N GLN A 17 -12.17 16.68 -10.07
CA GLN A 17 -10.87 17.28 -9.81
C GLN A 17 -10.62 17.37 -8.30
N LEU A 18 -9.39 17.06 -7.88
CA LEU A 18 -9.00 17.11 -6.48
C LEU A 18 -9.19 18.50 -5.85
N GLU A 19 -9.06 19.57 -6.65
CA GLU A 19 -9.22 20.96 -6.22
C GLU A 19 -10.63 21.26 -5.66
N GLU A 20 -11.64 20.49 -6.03
CA GLU A 20 -13.00 20.67 -5.49
C GLU A 20 -13.08 20.42 -3.98
N LEU A 21 -12.09 19.72 -3.42
CA LEU A 21 -11.95 19.52 -1.98
C LEU A 21 -11.15 20.62 -1.28
N ARG A 22 -10.85 21.74 -1.97
CA ARG A 22 -10.03 22.84 -1.45
C ARG A 22 -10.53 23.33 -0.09
N GLY A 23 -9.60 23.44 0.87
CA GLY A 23 -9.90 23.89 2.23
C GLY A 23 -10.57 22.84 3.12
N LEU A 24 -10.83 21.62 2.64
CA LEU A 24 -11.49 20.56 3.40
C LEU A 24 -10.49 19.64 4.12
N ARG A 25 -11.01 18.96 5.15
CA ARG A 25 -10.34 17.83 5.81
C ARG A 25 -10.85 16.53 5.22
N VAL A 26 -9.94 15.65 4.80
CA VAL A 26 -10.29 14.40 4.11
C VAL A 26 -9.68 13.22 4.85
N GLY A 27 -10.53 12.30 5.30
CA GLY A 27 -10.10 11.00 5.82
C GLY A 27 -9.67 10.09 4.67
N ILE A 28 -8.48 9.53 4.75
CA ILE A 28 -7.91 8.63 3.74
C ILE A 28 -7.61 7.29 4.41
N GLU A 29 -8.20 6.21 3.91
CA GLU A 29 -7.84 4.87 4.38
C GLU A 29 -6.41 4.54 3.96
N ALA A 30 -5.51 4.44 4.95
CA ALA A 30 -4.08 4.43 4.73
C ALA A 30 -3.62 3.14 4.04
N ALA A 31 -4.17 1.99 4.41
CA ALA A 31 -3.82 0.71 3.81
C ALA A 31 -4.09 0.72 2.29
N GLU A 32 -5.28 1.17 1.89
CA GLU A 32 -5.67 1.26 0.48
C GLU A 32 -4.87 2.32 -0.28
N TYR A 33 -4.62 3.47 0.35
CA TYR A 33 -3.78 4.52 -0.23
C TYR A 33 -2.36 4.01 -0.51
N LEU A 34 -1.73 3.35 0.46
CA LEU A 34 -0.37 2.82 0.32
C LEU A 34 -0.29 1.71 -0.73
N LYS A 35 -1.28 0.81 -0.76
CA LYS A 35 -1.37 -0.25 -1.76
C LYS A 35 -1.42 0.31 -3.17
N ASN A 36 -2.29 1.29 -3.42
CA ASN A 36 -2.45 1.85 -4.76
C ASN A 36 -1.31 2.79 -5.15
N ARG A 37 -0.80 3.58 -4.20
CA ARG A 37 0.21 4.60 -4.49
C ARG A 37 1.63 4.04 -4.57
N ILE A 38 1.94 3.00 -3.80
CA ILE A 38 3.30 2.45 -3.67
C ILE A 38 3.37 1.05 -4.29
N LEU A 39 2.54 0.11 -3.84
CA LEU A 39 2.71 -1.31 -4.18
C LEU A 39 2.26 -1.63 -5.62
N ASN A 40 1.17 -0.99 -6.07
CA ASN A 40 0.60 -1.21 -7.40
C ASN A 40 1.01 -0.15 -8.43
N HIS A 41 1.72 0.90 -8.01
CA HIS A 41 2.08 1.97 -8.93
C HIS A 41 3.24 1.52 -9.85
N PRO A 42 3.10 1.62 -11.18
CA PRO A 42 4.10 1.08 -12.12
C PRO A 42 5.52 1.61 -11.94
N ARG A 43 5.66 2.83 -11.41
CA ARG A 43 6.96 3.47 -11.15
C ARG A 43 7.49 3.28 -9.73
N ALA A 44 6.67 2.78 -8.80
CA ALA A 44 7.04 2.57 -7.41
C ALA A 44 7.15 1.09 -7.02
N LYS A 45 6.75 0.18 -7.92
CA LYS A 45 6.83 -1.26 -7.70
C LYS A 45 8.29 -1.70 -7.64
N GLU A 46 8.73 -2.13 -6.47
CA GLU A 46 10.08 -2.65 -6.23
C GLU A 46 9.98 -4.13 -5.79
N PRO A 47 9.92 -5.06 -6.76
CA PRO A 47 9.57 -6.46 -6.48
C PRO A 47 10.58 -7.20 -5.59
N LEU A 48 11.80 -6.68 -5.43
CA LEU A 48 12.86 -7.31 -4.64
C LEU A 48 12.93 -6.81 -3.19
N VAL A 49 12.11 -5.84 -2.79
CA VAL A 49 12.06 -5.36 -1.40
C VAL A 49 11.86 -6.51 -0.39
N PRO A 50 11.04 -7.55 -0.65
CA PRO A 50 10.92 -8.70 0.26
C PRO A 50 12.20 -9.52 0.44
N ALA A 51 13.07 -9.55 -0.58
CA ALA A 51 14.34 -10.26 -0.54
C ALA A 51 15.43 -9.43 0.15
N LEU A 52 15.43 -8.11 -0.09
CA LEU A 52 16.46 -7.18 0.39
C LEU A 52 16.13 -6.60 1.78
N GLY A 53 14.86 -6.61 2.15
CA GLY A 53 14.34 -5.91 3.32
C GLY A 53 14.28 -4.40 3.13
N GLY A 54 13.76 -3.72 4.16
CA GLY A 54 13.65 -2.26 4.18
C GLY A 54 12.36 -1.70 3.58
N LEU A 55 12.36 -0.39 3.36
CA LEU A 55 11.25 0.38 2.79
C LEU A 55 11.43 0.51 1.28
N HIS A 56 10.34 0.54 0.51
CA HIS A 56 10.40 0.94 -0.90
C HIS A 56 11.11 2.30 -1.03
N LEU A 57 12.11 2.40 -1.89
CA LEU A 57 12.85 3.63 -2.14
C LEU A 57 11.92 4.75 -2.64
N ALA A 58 10.95 4.37 -3.47
CA ALA A 58 9.94 5.28 -4.01
C ALA A 58 8.91 5.77 -2.97
N PHE A 59 8.92 5.22 -1.75
CA PHE A 59 7.91 5.53 -0.73
C PHE A 59 7.87 7.03 -0.40
N ARG A 60 8.94 7.54 0.21
CA ARG A 60 9.03 8.93 0.67
C ARG A 60 8.75 9.95 -0.43
N PRO A 61 9.39 9.91 -1.62
CA PRO A 61 9.16 10.93 -2.63
C PRO A 61 7.72 10.96 -3.14
N HIS A 62 7.06 9.80 -3.27
CA HIS A 62 5.65 9.77 -3.70
C HIS A 62 4.70 10.33 -2.65
N ILE A 63 4.94 10.04 -1.36
CA ILE A 63 4.14 10.60 -0.27
C ILE A 63 4.34 12.11 -0.19
N GLU A 64 5.58 12.60 -0.25
CA GLU A 64 5.88 14.03 -0.22
C GLU A 64 5.26 14.77 -1.42
N GLU A 65 5.29 14.18 -2.62
CA GLU A 65 4.61 14.72 -3.80
C GLU A 65 3.09 14.87 -3.57
N ASP A 66 2.45 13.87 -2.99
CA ASP A 66 1.01 13.91 -2.68
C ASP A 66 0.68 14.92 -1.58
N LEU A 67 1.47 14.97 -0.50
CA LEU A 67 1.30 15.95 0.58
C LEU A 67 1.45 17.37 0.06
N ASN A 68 2.44 17.64 -0.78
CA ASN A 68 2.62 18.93 -1.44
C ASN A 68 1.42 19.29 -2.32
N LYS A 69 0.86 18.30 -3.03
CA LYS A 69 -0.33 18.51 -3.86
C LYS A 69 -1.55 18.86 -3.00
N PHE A 70 -1.80 18.12 -1.91
CA PHE A 70 -2.88 18.46 -0.97
C PHE A 70 -2.69 19.86 -0.38
N ALA A 71 -1.47 20.20 0.05
CA ALA A 71 -1.14 21.50 0.61
C ALA A 71 -1.39 22.65 -0.38
N SER A 72 -1.09 22.48 -1.68
CA SER A 72 -1.35 23.51 -2.70
C SER A 72 -2.85 23.82 -2.89
N TYR A 73 -3.71 22.85 -2.57
CA TYR A 73 -5.16 23.02 -2.51
C TYR A 73 -5.71 23.30 -1.11
N GLN A 74 -4.84 23.51 -0.10
CA GLN A 74 -5.26 23.69 1.30
C GLN A 74 -6.13 22.52 1.81
N ILE A 75 -5.91 21.32 1.26
CA ILE A 75 -6.56 20.10 1.73
C ILE A 75 -5.76 19.58 2.91
N GLN A 76 -6.44 19.23 3.99
CA GLN A 76 -5.83 18.62 5.16
C GLN A 76 -6.11 17.09 5.15
N PRO A 77 -5.17 16.26 4.70
CA PRO A 77 -5.34 14.81 4.70
C PRO A 77 -5.23 14.25 6.13
N PHE A 78 -6.07 13.27 6.44
CA PHE A 78 -6.03 12.50 7.69
C PHE A 78 -5.98 11.02 7.37
N PHE A 79 -4.79 10.42 7.48
CA PHE A 79 -4.59 9.01 7.22
C PHE A 79 -5.11 8.17 8.38
N VAL A 80 -6.08 7.30 8.08
CA VAL A 80 -6.71 6.39 9.02
C VAL A 80 -6.07 5.01 8.82
N PHE A 81 -5.51 4.47 9.90
CA PHE A 81 -4.92 3.14 9.91
C PHE A 81 -5.89 2.16 10.57
N SER A 82 -6.04 0.99 9.96
CA SER A 82 -6.83 -0.09 10.51
C SER A 82 -6.18 -0.60 11.80
N GLY A 83 -7.00 -0.73 12.85
CA GLY A 83 -6.58 -1.33 14.11
C GLY A 83 -6.62 -2.86 14.08
N LEU A 84 -6.44 -3.47 15.24
CA LEU A 84 -6.68 -4.91 15.41
C LEU A 84 -8.19 -5.20 15.29
N ASP A 85 -8.57 -6.07 14.36
CA ASP A 85 -9.93 -6.61 14.30
C ASP A 85 -10.10 -7.68 15.39
N LEU A 86 -10.82 -7.34 16.45
CA LEU A 86 -11.07 -8.23 17.58
C LEU A 86 -12.27 -9.17 17.36
N ALA A 87 -13.05 -8.97 16.29
CA ALA A 87 -14.28 -9.71 16.02
C ALA A 87 -14.12 -10.79 14.94
N GLN A 88 -13.11 -10.68 14.07
CA GLN A 88 -12.77 -11.74 13.12
C GLN A 88 -12.19 -12.96 13.83
N GLN A 89 -12.75 -14.14 13.52
CA GLN A 89 -12.21 -15.44 13.94
C GLN A 89 -11.04 -15.93 13.06
N ASP A 90 -10.68 -15.17 12.03
CA ASP A 90 -9.54 -15.50 11.18
C ASP A 90 -8.22 -15.25 11.94
N ASP A 91 -7.22 -16.10 11.68
CA ASP A 91 -5.88 -15.94 12.27
C ASP A 91 -5.27 -14.58 11.84
N PRO A 92 -4.98 -13.67 12.79
CA PRO A 92 -4.43 -12.35 12.47
C PRO A 92 -3.05 -12.41 11.80
N PHE A 93 -2.39 -13.56 11.80
CA PHE A 93 -1.09 -13.77 11.17
C PHE A 93 -1.14 -14.51 9.84
N ARG A 94 -2.34 -14.94 9.38
CA ARG A 94 -2.48 -15.74 8.15
C ARG A 94 -1.79 -15.08 6.95
N GLN A 95 -2.02 -13.78 6.76
CA GLN A 95 -1.48 -13.01 5.65
C GLN A 95 0.04 -12.88 5.69
N ARG A 96 0.61 -12.74 6.90
CA ARG A 96 2.07 -12.76 7.10
C ARG A 96 2.65 -14.13 6.74
N GLN A 97 1.96 -15.22 7.10
CA GLN A 97 2.38 -16.58 6.79
C GLN A 97 2.32 -16.87 5.28
N GLU A 98 1.26 -16.43 4.60
CA GLU A 98 1.12 -16.52 3.15
C GLU A 98 2.25 -15.75 2.43
N GLY A 99 2.57 -14.53 2.88
CA GLY A 99 3.69 -13.74 2.37
C GLY A 99 5.03 -14.43 2.56
N ALA A 100 5.29 -14.98 3.76
CA ALA A 100 6.52 -15.72 4.03
C ALA A 100 6.67 -16.97 3.15
N ALA A 101 5.58 -17.70 2.89
CA ALA A 101 5.58 -18.84 1.98
C ALA A 101 5.89 -18.43 0.54
N ALA A 102 5.34 -17.29 0.07
CA ALA A 102 5.64 -16.76 -1.26
C ALA A 102 7.12 -16.35 -1.41
N ILE A 103 7.70 -15.72 -0.38
CA ILE A 103 9.13 -15.37 -0.33
C ILE A 103 9.99 -16.63 -0.38
N ALA A 104 9.65 -17.66 0.40
CA ALA A 104 10.38 -18.93 0.39
C ALA A 104 10.33 -19.61 -0.99
N ALA A 105 9.17 -19.59 -1.66
CA ALA A 105 9.04 -20.11 -3.02
C ALA A 105 9.88 -19.32 -4.04
N ALA A 106 9.98 -17.99 -3.88
CA ALA A 106 10.81 -17.15 -4.73
C ALA A 106 12.31 -17.48 -4.58
N TRP A 107 12.78 -17.76 -3.37
CA TRP A 107 14.14 -18.23 -3.13
C TRP A 107 14.41 -19.59 -3.78
N SER A 108 13.47 -20.55 -3.69
CA SER A 108 13.61 -21.85 -4.39
C SER A 108 13.74 -21.70 -5.90
N LEU A 109 13.02 -20.75 -6.51
CA LEU A 109 13.13 -20.45 -7.94
C LEU A 109 14.52 -19.87 -8.29
N TYR A 110 15.02 -18.97 -7.45
CA TYR A 110 16.36 -18.41 -7.58
C TYR A 110 17.43 -19.52 -7.54
N ASP A 111 17.35 -20.42 -6.55
CA ASP A 111 18.27 -21.55 -6.39
C ASP A 111 18.20 -22.53 -7.58
N SER A 112 17.03 -22.64 -8.24
CA SER A 112 16.83 -23.43 -9.45
C SER A 112 17.33 -22.76 -10.74
N HIS A 113 17.99 -21.60 -10.64
CA HIS A 113 18.49 -20.78 -11.75
C HIS A 113 17.40 -20.11 -12.59
N ASP A 114 16.17 -19.99 -12.07
CA ASP A 114 15.09 -19.23 -12.71
C ASP A 114 14.93 -17.86 -12.05
N ALA A 115 15.88 -16.96 -12.38
CA ALA A 115 15.95 -15.64 -11.76
C ALA A 115 14.75 -14.75 -12.15
N GLU A 116 14.25 -14.84 -13.38
CA GLU A 116 13.14 -14.00 -13.84
C GLU A 116 11.84 -14.35 -13.11
N GLN A 117 11.50 -15.64 -13.00
CA GLN A 117 10.31 -16.05 -12.25
C GLN A 117 10.45 -15.77 -10.75
N SER A 118 11.68 -15.87 -10.21
CA SER A 118 11.95 -15.49 -8.82
C SER A 118 11.57 -14.03 -8.53
N VAL A 119 11.96 -13.08 -9.41
CA VAL A 119 11.61 -11.66 -9.24
C VAL A 119 10.10 -11.44 -9.28
N VAL A 120 9.39 -12.10 -10.20
CA VAL A 120 7.93 -12.04 -10.26
C VAL A 120 7.32 -12.54 -8.95
N ARG A 121 7.81 -13.67 -8.44
CA ARG A 121 7.29 -14.30 -7.23
C ARG A 121 7.55 -13.49 -5.97
N PHE A 122 8.70 -12.81 -5.86
CA PHE A 122 8.92 -11.84 -4.78
C PHE A 122 7.91 -10.68 -4.87
N GLY A 123 7.67 -10.14 -6.06
CA GLY A 123 6.70 -9.07 -6.27
C GLY A 123 5.27 -9.43 -5.89
N GLU A 124 4.88 -10.71 -5.97
CA GLU A 124 3.56 -11.20 -5.55
C GLU A 124 3.41 -11.22 -4.02
N SER A 125 4.49 -11.42 -3.26
CA SER A 125 4.46 -11.36 -1.80
C SER A 125 4.16 -9.95 -1.24
N CYS A 126 4.39 -8.90 -2.04
CA CYS A 126 4.15 -7.50 -1.72
C CYS A 126 2.71 -7.02 -1.90
N GLN A 127 1.77 -7.84 -2.39
CA GLN A 127 0.47 -7.33 -2.87
C GLN A 127 -0.50 -6.87 -1.77
N ASN A 128 -0.15 -7.07 -0.51
CA ASN A 128 -1.06 -6.80 0.59
C ASN A 128 -0.38 -5.96 1.69
N PRO A 129 -0.81 -4.70 1.90
CA PRO A 129 -0.13 -3.74 2.77
C PRO A 129 -0.08 -4.19 4.23
N ASP A 130 -1.03 -4.99 4.71
CA ASP A 130 -1.05 -5.45 6.11
C ASP A 130 0.14 -6.36 6.46
N SER A 131 0.74 -7.01 5.45
CA SER A 131 1.96 -7.82 5.64
C SER A 131 3.20 -6.97 5.94
N PHE A 132 3.21 -5.70 5.54
CA PHE A 132 4.33 -4.77 5.72
C PHE A 132 3.98 -3.55 6.59
N CYS A 133 2.80 -3.57 7.20
CA CYS A 133 2.15 -2.44 7.88
C CYS A 133 3.10 -1.64 8.78
N CYS A 134 3.90 -2.30 9.62
CA CYS A 134 4.64 -1.62 10.67
C CYS A 134 5.70 -0.62 10.15
N CYS A 135 6.40 -0.92 9.05
CA CYS A 135 7.44 -0.03 8.53
C CYS A 135 6.87 1.18 7.77
N TYR A 136 5.76 0.97 7.06
CA TYR A 136 5.11 2.02 6.28
C TYR A 136 4.29 2.97 7.16
N GLU A 137 3.61 2.44 8.18
CA GLU A 137 2.82 3.22 9.15
C GLU A 137 3.66 4.26 9.87
N LEU A 138 4.76 3.84 10.49
CA LEU A 138 5.64 4.74 11.25
C LEU A 138 6.23 5.85 10.37
N THR A 139 6.58 5.51 9.12
CA THR A 139 7.14 6.47 8.17
C THR A 139 6.08 7.46 7.69
N LEU A 140 4.87 7.00 7.35
CA LEU A 140 3.78 7.87 6.92
C LEU A 140 3.35 8.82 8.04
N ILE A 141 3.22 8.32 9.28
CA ILE A 141 2.92 9.15 10.46
C ILE A 141 3.98 10.23 10.65
N SER A 142 5.26 9.88 10.52
CA SER A 142 6.36 10.84 10.63
C SER A 142 6.34 11.90 9.53
N LEU A 143 6.01 11.53 8.29
CA LEU A 143 5.93 12.47 7.17
C LEU A 143 4.76 13.45 7.34
N CYS A 144 3.61 12.98 7.83
CA CYS A 144 2.45 13.82 8.06
C CYS A 144 2.60 14.80 9.23
N HIS A 145 3.50 14.55 10.19
CA HIS A 145 3.77 15.48 11.30
C HIS A 145 4.89 16.48 10.98
N ALA A 146 5.69 16.24 9.95
CA ALA A 146 6.82 17.08 9.56
C ALA A 146 6.46 18.20 8.57
N GLY A 147 5.32 18.11 7.90
CA GLY A 147 4.78 19.12 6.97
C GLY A 147 3.63 19.91 7.59
#